data_AF-A0A2I0IU69-F1
#
_entry.id   AF-A0A2I0IU69-F1
#
_cell.length_a   1.000
_cell.length_b   1.000
_cell.length_c   1.000
_cell.angle_alpha   90.00
_cell.angle_beta   90.00
_cell.angle_gamma   90.00
#
_symmetry.space_group_name_H-M   'P 1'
#
loop_
_entity.id
_entity.type
_entity.pdbx_description
1 polymer ?
#
loop_
_entity_poly.entity_id
_entity_poly.type
_entity_poly.pdbx_seq_one_letter_code
_entity_poly.pdbx_strand_id
1 'polypeptide(L)'
;MAAEQLQEAERRNGAASNANYGKSIQDFDPPKKPKRNKFAMACAILASMTSILLGYAAAGRTSDWIGRRYTIVLAGAIFFVGALLMGFATNYAFLMFGRFVAGVGVGYALMIAPVYTAEVSPASARGFLTSFPEVFINGGILLGYVSNYAFSKLPQHLGWRFMLGIGALPSMAIGFSIMAMPESPRWLVMQGRLGDAKRVLFKTSDSKEEAELRLADIKEAAGIPQLCEDDVVQ
;
A
#
# COMPACT_ATOMS: atom_id res chain seq x y z
N MET A 1 -57.26 -58.25 1.43
CA MET A 1 -55.91 -58.36 2.01
C MET A 1 -54.81 -57.89 1.07
N ALA A 2 -54.59 -58.48 -0.12
CA ALA A 2 -53.50 -58.05 -1.02
C ALA A 2 -53.65 -56.60 -1.55
N ALA A 3 -54.87 -56.16 -1.89
CA ALA A 3 -55.12 -54.79 -2.36
C ALA A 3 -54.89 -53.71 -1.27
N GLU A 4 -55.19 -54.03 -0.01
CA GLU A 4 -54.96 -53.15 1.14
C GLU A 4 -53.47 -52.93 1.39
N GLN A 5 -52.67 -53.99 1.29
CA GLN A 5 -51.21 -53.93 1.44
C GLN A 5 -50.54 -53.10 0.33
N LEU A 6 -51.07 -53.17 -0.90
CA LEU A 6 -50.57 -52.39 -2.03
C LEU A 6 -50.88 -50.89 -1.85
N GLN A 7 -52.07 -50.58 -1.32
CA GLN A 7 -52.50 -49.21 -1.04
C GLN A 7 -51.78 -48.60 0.17
N GLU A 8 -51.38 -49.40 1.15
CA GLU A 8 -50.49 -48.98 2.25
C GLU A 8 -49.04 -48.76 1.76
N ALA A 9 -48.55 -49.61 0.86
CA ALA A 9 -47.22 -49.46 0.27
C ALA A 9 -47.11 -48.19 -0.59
N GLU A 10 -48.12 -47.88 -1.41
CA GLU A 10 -48.17 -46.63 -2.18
C GLU A 10 -48.29 -45.39 -1.26
N ARG A 11 -49.09 -45.46 -0.19
CA ARG A 11 -49.17 -44.38 0.81
C ARG A 11 -47.84 -44.14 1.52
N ARG A 12 -47.11 -45.20 1.88
CA ARG A 12 -45.76 -45.09 2.49
C ARG A 12 -44.73 -44.52 1.51
N ASN A 13 -44.75 -44.94 0.24
CA ASN A 13 -43.83 -44.41 -0.77
C ASN A 13 -44.13 -42.95 -1.12
N GLY A 14 -45.41 -42.55 -1.21
CA GLY A 14 -45.80 -41.16 -1.40
C GLY A 14 -45.40 -40.26 -0.23
N ALA A 15 -45.53 -40.76 1.01
CA ALA A 15 -45.07 -40.05 2.20
C ALA A 15 -43.54 -39.90 2.26
N ALA A 16 -42.79 -40.93 1.88
CA ALA A 16 -41.32 -40.89 1.84
C ALA A 16 -40.78 -39.96 0.74
N SER A 17 -41.43 -39.94 -0.43
CA SER A 17 -41.08 -39.04 -1.54
C SER A 17 -41.32 -37.57 -1.15
N ASN A 18 -42.47 -37.26 -0.54
CA ASN A 18 -42.78 -35.92 -0.05
C ASN A 18 -41.86 -35.48 1.10
N ALA A 19 -41.45 -36.39 1.97
CA ALA A 19 -40.50 -36.11 3.04
C ALA A 19 -39.08 -35.77 2.52
N ASN A 20 -38.66 -36.37 1.40
CA ASN A 20 -37.37 -36.05 0.77
C ASN A 20 -37.42 -34.74 -0.02
N TYR A 21 -38.55 -34.41 -0.67
CA TYR A 21 -38.71 -33.15 -1.39
C TYR A 21 -38.73 -31.94 -0.44
N GLY A 22 -39.22 -32.12 0.79
CA GLY A 22 -39.22 -31.07 1.83
C GLY A 22 -37.84 -30.77 2.46
N LYS A 23 -36.92 -31.74 2.47
CA LYS A 23 -35.57 -31.57 3.04
C LYS A 23 -34.62 -30.78 2.14
N SER A 24 -34.80 -30.84 0.82
CA SER A 24 -33.87 -30.21 -0.13
C SER A 24 -33.97 -28.68 -0.23
N ILE A 25 -35.04 -28.06 0.29
CA ILE A 25 -35.21 -26.59 0.26
C ILE A 25 -34.85 -25.97 1.63
N GLN A 26 -35.08 -26.67 2.73
CA GLN A 26 -34.82 -26.17 4.09
C GLN A 26 -33.35 -26.32 4.52
N ASP A 27 -32.60 -27.26 3.94
CA ASP A 27 -31.16 -27.41 4.19
C ASP A 27 -30.28 -26.40 3.42
N PHE A 28 -30.88 -25.59 2.53
CA PHE A 28 -30.21 -24.46 1.85
C PHE A 28 -30.39 -23.14 2.60
N ASP A 29 -30.50 -23.17 3.93
CA ASP A 29 -30.30 -21.95 4.70
C ASP A 29 -28.86 -21.46 4.46
N PRO A 30 -28.67 -20.28 3.83
CA PRO A 30 -27.33 -19.77 3.58
C PRO A 30 -26.62 -19.63 4.93
N PRO A 31 -25.33 -20.03 5.04
CA PRO A 31 -24.61 -19.98 6.30
C PRO A 31 -24.80 -18.62 6.95
N LYS A 32 -25.34 -18.62 8.18
CA LYS A 32 -25.73 -17.42 8.92
C LYS A 32 -24.55 -16.45 8.94
N LYS A 33 -24.64 -15.37 8.16
CA LYS A 33 -23.54 -14.39 8.02
C LYS A 33 -23.09 -13.96 9.42
N PRO A 34 -21.79 -14.01 9.75
CA PRO A 34 -21.31 -13.65 11.07
C PRO A 34 -21.79 -12.23 11.41
N LYS A 35 -22.26 -12.02 12.64
CA LYS A 35 -22.69 -10.69 13.12
C LYS A 35 -21.49 -9.75 13.01
N ARG A 36 -21.49 -8.90 11.99
CA ARG A 36 -20.43 -7.92 11.74
C ARG A 36 -20.51 -6.84 12.81
N ASN A 37 -19.51 -6.76 13.69
CA ASN A 37 -19.41 -5.72 14.70
C ASN A 37 -19.16 -4.36 14.01
N LYS A 38 -20.24 -3.61 13.74
CA LYS A 38 -20.19 -2.30 13.06
C LYS A 38 -19.26 -1.30 13.80
N PHE A 39 -19.22 -1.36 15.12
CA PHE A 39 -18.33 -0.55 15.96
C PHE A 39 -16.85 -0.88 15.76
N ALA A 40 -16.51 -2.16 15.63
CA ALA A 40 -15.15 -2.60 15.35
C ALA A 40 -14.68 -2.09 13.98
N MET A 41 -15.54 -2.19 12.96
CA MET A 41 -15.22 -1.66 11.63
C MET A 41 -15.05 -0.14 11.62
N ALA A 42 -15.93 0.61 12.31
CA ALA A 42 -15.82 2.06 12.41
C ALA A 42 -14.52 2.48 13.12
N CYS A 43 -14.17 1.83 14.23
CA CYS A 43 -12.92 2.09 14.92
C CYS A 43 -11.70 1.76 14.04
N ALA A 44 -11.73 0.66 13.28
CA ALA A 44 -10.65 0.30 12.38
C ALA A 44 -10.43 1.34 11.28
N ILE A 45 -11.50 1.91 10.72
CA ILE A 45 -11.42 2.95 9.70
C ILE A 45 -10.86 4.25 10.30
N LEU A 46 -11.41 4.70 11.43
CA LEU A 46 -10.96 5.94 12.09
C LEU A 46 -9.50 5.85 12.55
N ALA A 47 -9.09 4.70 13.10
CA ALA A 47 -7.70 4.44 13.48
C ALA A 47 -6.77 4.46 12.25
N SER A 48 -7.24 3.93 11.11
CA SER A 48 -6.45 3.96 9.87
C SER A 48 -6.27 5.41 9.39
N MET A 49 -7.33 6.22 9.37
CA MET A 49 -7.27 7.61 8.91
C MET A 49 -6.34 8.47 9.79
N THR A 50 -6.46 8.35 11.11
CA THR A 50 -5.60 9.08 12.06
C THR A 50 -4.13 8.69 11.93
N SER A 51 -3.84 7.39 11.75
CA SER A 51 -2.46 6.92 11.54
C SER A 51 -1.82 7.44 10.25
N ILE A 52 -2.60 7.54 9.16
CA ILE A 52 -2.11 8.08 7.87
C ILE A 52 -1.80 9.57 8.03
N LEU A 53 -2.67 10.34 8.68
CA LEU A 53 -2.46 11.78 8.92
C LEU A 53 -1.22 12.02 9.78
N LEU A 54 -1.04 11.24 10.84
CA LEU A 54 0.16 11.30 11.69
C LEU A 54 1.42 10.95 10.90
N GLY A 55 1.37 9.91 10.08
CA GLY A 55 2.47 9.51 9.20
C GLY A 55 2.84 10.62 8.21
N TYR A 56 1.84 11.23 7.57
CA TYR A 56 2.04 12.32 6.60
C TYR A 56 2.70 13.55 7.25
N ALA A 57 2.20 13.98 8.41
CA ALA A 57 2.74 15.15 9.12
C ALA A 57 4.17 14.92 9.61
N ALA A 58 4.48 13.71 10.08
CA ALA A 58 5.82 13.35 10.49
C ALA A 58 6.76 13.29 9.28
N ALA A 59 6.34 12.63 8.19
CA ALA A 59 7.14 12.39 6.99
C ALA A 59 7.71 13.66 6.37
N GLY A 60 7.00 14.80 6.46
CA GLY A 60 7.50 16.07 5.93
C GLY A 60 8.79 16.50 6.62
N ARG A 61 8.77 16.53 7.96
CA ARG A 61 9.95 16.88 8.74
C ARG A 61 11.07 15.84 8.59
N THR A 62 10.74 14.55 8.60
CA THR A 62 11.77 13.50 8.46
C THR A 62 12.41 13.51 7.08
N SER A 63 11.63 13.75 6.02
CA SER A 63 12.12 13.82 4.64
C SER A 63 13.14 14.94 4.43
N ASP A 64 12.91 16.11 5.03
CA ASP A 64 13.81 17.24 4.89
C ASP A 64 15.13 17.02 5.66
N TRP A 65 15.06 16.35 6.82
CA TRP A 65 16.22 16.11 7.68
C TRP A 65 17.08 14.91 7.26
N ILE A 66 16.45 13.75 7.02
CA ILE A 66 17.12 12.47 6.75
C ILE A 66 17.30 12.22 5.25
N GLY A 67 16.60 12.97 4.41
CA GLY A 67 16.62 12.82 2.97
C GLY A 67 15.54 11.87 2.45
N ARG A 68 15.15 12.10 1.20
CA ARG A 68 13.98 11.45 0.60
C ARG A 68 14.15 9.95 0.43
N ARG A 69 15.34 9.50 0.01
CA ARG A 69 15.66 8.08 -0.20
C ARG A 69 15.46 7.25 1.08
N TYR A 70 16.07 7.69 2.19
CA TYR A 70 15.97 7.01 3.48
C TYR A 70 14.55 7.04 4.04
N THR A 71 13.80 8.10 3.76
CA THR A 71 12.39 8.21 4.16
C THR A 71 11.52 7.17 3.44
N ILE A 72 11.79 6.87 2.17
CA ILE A 72 11.10 5.77 1.45
C ILE A 72 11.46 4.42 2.06
N VAL A 73 12.73 4.17 2.42
CA VAL A 73 13.14 2.92 3.08
C VAL A 73 12.43 2.75 4.41
N LEU A 74 12.39 3.81 5.21
CA LEU A 74 11.72 3.82 6.51
C LEU A 74 10.22 3.55 6.35
N ALA A 75 9.57 4.18 5.37
CA ALA A 75 8.16 3.96 5.04
C ALA A 75 7.91 2.48 4.67
N GLY A 76 8.78 1.92 3.82
CA GLY A 76 8.74 0.51 3.43
C GLY A 76 8.92 -0.42 4.64
N ALA A 77 9.92 -0.19 5.49
CA ALA A 77 10.18 -1.00 6.67
C ALA A 77 9.01 -0.97 7.67
N ILE A 78 8.45 0.22 7.95
CA ILE A 78 7.28 0.38 8.82
C ILE A 78 6.08 -0.36 8.24
N PHE A 79 5.84 -0.24 6.93
CA PHE A 79 4.75 -0.94 6.27
C PHE A 79 4.94 -2.46 6.27
N PHE A 80 6.17 -2.95 6.05
CA PHE A 80 6.51 -4.37 6.13
C PHE A 80 6.24 -4.95 7.52
N VAL A 81 6.70 -4.27 8.58
CA VAL A 81 6.44 -4.65 9.97
C VAL A 81 4.94 -4.65 10.26
N GLY A 82 4.21 -3.61 9.81
CA GLY A 82 2.76 -3.54 9.94
C GLY A 82 2.04 -4.71 9.25
N ALA A 83 2.47 -5.06 8.03
CA ALA A 83 1.93 -6.19 7.26
C ALA A 83 2.19 -7.54 7.95
N LEU A 84 3.41 -7.76 8.49
CA LEU A 84 3.73 -8.95 9.27
C LEU A 84 2.89 -9.05 10.55
N LEU A 85 2.77 -7.95 11.31
CA LEU A 85 1.95 -7.91 12.52
C LEU A 85 0.49 -8.25 12.23
N MET A 86 -0.05 -7.77 11.10
CA MET A 86 -1.39 -8.13 10.64
C MET A 86 -1.51 -9.59 10.23
N GLY A 87 -0.51 -10.16 9.55
CA GLY A 87 -0.48 -11.56 9.14
C GLY A 87 -0.44 -12.54 10.31
N PHE A 88 0.32 -12.23 11.36
CA PHE A 88 0.44 -13.05 12.58
C PHE A 88 -0.60 -12.71 13.66
N ALA A 89 -1.54 -11.79 13.40
CA ALA A 89 -2.49 -11.35 14.41
C ALA A 89 -3.33 -12.52 14.95
N THR A 90 -3.27 -12.71 16.27
CA THR A 90 -4.06 -13.69 17.05
C THR A 90 -5.26 -13.03 17.72
N ASN A 91 -5.17 -11.73 18.00
CA ASN A 91 -6.19 -10.94 18.70
C ASN A 91 -6.60 -9.69 17.91
N TYR A 92 -7.84 -9.24 18.11
CA TYR A 92 -8.36 -8.03 17.47
C TYR A 92 -7.53 -6.76 17.77
N ALA A 93 -7.07 -6.60 19.02
CA ALA A 93 -6.21 -5.49 19.41
C ALA A 93 -4.85 -5.51 18.67
N PHE A 94 -4.30 -6.70 18.45
CA PHE A 94 -3.04 -6.88 17.71
C PHE A 94 -3.20 -6.52 16.23
N LEU A 95 -4.34 -6.89 15.65
CA LEU A 95 -4.71 -6.48 14.28
C LEU A 95 -4.87 -4.97 14.17
N MET A 96 -5.51 -4.32 15.13
CA MET A 96 -5.65 -2.86 15.18
C MET A 96 -4.30 -2.15 15.29
N PHE A 97 -3.40 -2.67 16.12
CA PHE A 97 -2.04 -2.14 16.23
C PHE A 97 -1.26 -2.30 14.92
N GLY A 98 -1.30 -3.48 14.29
CA GLY A 98 -0.68 -3.71 12.98
C GLY A 98 -1.23 -2.77 11.90
N ARG A 99 -2.54 -2.49 11.91
CA ARG A 99 -3.16 -1.51 11.01
C ARG A 99 -2.69 -0.09 11.25
N PHE A 100 -2.54 0.31 12.52
CA PHE A 100 -2.00 1.62 12.86
C PHE A 100 -0.57 1.78 12.33
N VAL A 101 0.29 0.79 12.58
CA VAL A 101 1.68 0.80 12.09
C VAL A 101 1.73 0.82 10.56
N ALA A 102 0.96 -0.05 9.89
CA ALA A 102 0.90 -0.05 8.43
C ALA A 102 0.35 1.28 7.88
N GLY A 103 -0.63 1.89 8.53
CA GLY A 103 -1.21 3.17 8.13
C GLY A 103 -0.22 4.33 8.22
N VAL A 104 0.65 4.34 9.24
CA VAL A 104 1.78 5.29 9.30
C VAL A 104 2.71 5.11 8.10
N GLY A 105 3.09 3.87 7.77
CA GLY A 105 3.94 3.57 6.61
C GLY A 105 3.33 4.04 5.28
N VAL A 106 2.02 3.83 5.10
CA VAL A 106 1.28 4.33 3.93
C VAL A 106 1.26 5.86 3.89
N GLY A 107 1.04 6.53 5.03
CA GLY A 107 1.07 7.99 5.12
C GLY A 107 2.43 8.59 4.71
N TYR A 108 3.52 7.95 5.12
CA TYR A 108 4.86 8.31 4.68
C TYR A 108 5.04 8.15 3.16
N ALA A 109 4.60 7.01 2.61
CA ALA A 109 4.71 6.72 1.18
C ALA A 109 3.91 7.72 0.31
N LEU A 110 2.69 8.08 0.73
CA LEU A 110 1.82 9.02 0.02
C LEU A 110 2.40 10.43 -0.05
N MET A 111 3.11 10.86 0.99
CA MET A 111 3.79 12.16 0.98
C MET A 111 5.04 12.14 0.09
N ILE A 112 5.88 11.12 0.25
CA ILE A 112 7.22 11.11 -0.35
C ILE A 112 7.19 10.83 -1.85
N ALA A 113 6.25 10.01 -2.33
CA ALA A 113 6.20 9.58 -3.74
C ALA A 113 6.02 10.76 -4.74
N PRO A 114 4.99 11.61 -4.63
CA PRO A 114 4.85 12.75 -5.53
C PRO A 114 5.96 13.79 -5.35
N VAL A 115 6.44 13.96 -4.12
CA VAL A 115 7.49 14.93 -3.76
C VAL A 115 8.85 14.54 -4.33
N TYR A 116 9.21 13.26 -4.26
CA TYR A 116 10.42 12.72 -4.86
C TYR A 116 10.34 12.80 -6.39
N THR A 117 9.22 12.37 -6.97
CA THR A 117 9.04 12.41 -8.42
C THR A 117 9.11 13.84 -8.94
N ALA A 118 8.47 14.81 -8.29
CA ALA A 118 8.52 16.21 -8.72
C ALA A 118 9.93 16.81 -8.76
N GLU A 119 10.85 16.32 -7.92
CA GLU A 119 12.23 16.80 -7.86
C GLU A 119 13.18 16.13 -8.84
N VAL A 120 12.94 14.86 -9.14
CA VAL A 120 13.73 14.12 -10.13
C VAL A 120 13.24 14.46 -11.54
N SER A 121 11.97 14.83 -11.69
CA SER A 121 11.35 15.07 -12.99
C SER A 121 11.84 16.34 -13.69
N PRO A 122 12.11 16.28 -15.01
CA PRO A 122 12.35 17.47 -15.80
C PRO A 122 11.13 18.39 -15.87
N ALA A 123 11.36 19.70 -15.97
CA ALA A 123 10.31 20.73 -15.97
C ALA A 123 9.28 20.52 -17.09
N SER A 124 9.70 19.99 -18.23
CA SER A 124 8.85 19.65 -19.38
C SER A 124 7.89 18.50 -19.13
N ALA A 125 8.31 17.47 -18.38
CA ALA A 125 7.53 16.26 -18.12
C ALA A 125 7.05 16.12 -16.67
N ARG A 126 7.28 17.12 -15.81
CA ARG A 126 6.98 17.06 -14.38
C ARG A 126 5.54 16.66 -14.11
N GLY A 127 4.57 17.29 -14.77
CA GLY A 127 3.15 16.97 -14.57
C GLY A 127 2.79 15.52 -14.94
N PHE A 128 3.38 15.02 -16.03
CA PHE A 128 3.17 13.63 -16.45
C PHE A 128 3.81 12.64 -15.46
N LEU A 129 5.06 12.90 -15.06
CA LEU A 129 5.79 12.05 -14.14
C LEU A 129 5.16 12.04 -12.73
N THR A 130 4.70 13.18 -12.22
CA THR A 130 4.01 13.26 -10.92
C THR A 130 2.68 12.52 -10.87
N SER A 131 2.09 12.20 -12.02
CA SER A 131 0.83 11.45 -12.10
C SER A 131 1.02 9.93 -11.98
N PHE A 132 2.22 9.39 -12.27
CA PHE A 132 2.47 7.95 -12.20
C PHE A 132 2.22 7.34 -10.81
N PRO A 133 2.70 7.94 -9.69
CA PRO A 133 2.41 7.42 -8.36
C PRO A 133 0.92 7.15 -8.13
N GLU A 134 0.04 8.03 -8.61
CA GLU A 134 -1.40 7.89 -8.48
C GLU A 134 -1.98 6.77 -9.35
N VAL A 135 -1.48 6.62 -10.58
CA VAL A 135 -1.83 5.48 -11.45
C VAL A 135 -1.43 4.15 -10.80
N PHE A 136 -0.25 4.06 -10.20
CA PHE A 136 0.20 2.86 -9.48
C PHE A 136 -0.61 2.58 -8.22
N ILE A 137 -1.04 3.61 -7.48
CA ILE A 137 -1.95 3.46 -6.34
C ILE A 137 -3.28 2.84 -6.79
N ASN A 138 -3.89 3.39 -7.84
CA ASN A 138 -5.14 2.87 -8.40
C ASN A 138 -4.98 1.44 -8.93
N GLY A 139 -3.87 1.15 -9.60
CA GLY A 139 -3.52 -0.21 -10.04
C GLY A 139 -3.36 -1.18 -8.86
N GLY A 140 -2.74 -0.75 -7.77
CA GLY A 140 -2.60 -1.53 -6.54
C GLY A 140 -3.95 -1.82 -5.86
N ILE A 141 -4.86 -0.84 -5.83
CA ILE A 141 -6.22 -1.03 -5.33
C ILE A 141 -6.97 -2.05 -6.19
N LEU A 142 -6.88 -1.95 -7.52
CA LEU A 142 -7.49 -2.91 -8.44
C LEU A 142 -6.94 -4.32 -8.23
N LEU A 143 -5.62 -4.47 -8.14
CA LEU A 143 -4.96 -5.75 -7.88
C LEU A 143 -5.37 -6.31 -6.51
N GLY A 144 -5.60 -5.44 -5.52
CA GLY A 144 -6.18 -5.80 -4.23
C GLY A 144 -7.58 -6.39 -4.35
N TYR A 145 -8.46 -5.80 -5.17
CA TYR A 145 -9.80 -6.34 -5.43
C TYR A 145 -9.75 -7.67 -6.19
N VAL A 146 -8.90 -7.78 -7.22
CA VAL A 146 -8.70 -9.02 -7.97
C VAL A 146 -8.17 -10.13 -7.07
N SER A 147 -7.19 -9.81 -6.22
CA SER A 147 -6.68 -10.74 -5.21
C SER A 147 -7.79 -11.14 -4.24
N ASN A 148 -8.58 -10.19 -3.75
CA ASN A 148 -9.71 -10.50 -2.87
C ASN A 148 -10.70 -11.48 -3.51
N TYR A 149 -11.01 -11.28 -4.79
CA TYR A 149 -11.85 -12.19 -5.56
C TYR A 149 -11.22 -13.58 -5.74
N ALA A 150 -9.93 -13.66 -6.07
CA ALA A 150 -9.21 -14.92 -6.23
C ALA A 150 -9.13 -15.72 -4.90
N PHE A 151 -8.85 -15.03 -3.79
CA PHE A 151 -8.75 -15.62 -2.46
C PHE A 151 -10.12 -15.87 -1.79
N SER A 152 -11.23 -15.39 -2.37
CA SER A 152 -12.59 -15.65 -1.85
C SER A 152 -12.98 -17.13 -1.89
N LYS A 153 -12.32 -17.93 -2.74
CA LYS A 153 -12.53 -19.38 -2.87
C LYS A 153 -11.74 -20.22 -1.85
N LEU A 154 -10.85 -19.61 -1.06
CA LEU A 154 -10.03 -20.29 -0.05
C LEU A 154 -10.71 -20.27 1.35
N PRO A 155 -10.36 -21.20 2.26
CA PRO A 155 -11.00 -21.30 3.57
C PRO A 155 -10.85 -20.00 4.38
N GLN A 156 -11.98 -19.57 4.98
CA GLN A 156 -12.14 -18.29 5.67
C GLN A 156 -11.09 -18.00 6.76
N HIS A 157 -10.45 -19.03 7.34
CA HIS A 157 -9.44 -18.83 8.39
C HIS A 157 -8.07 -18.39 7.85
N LEU A 158 -7.74 -18.76 6.61
CA LEU A 158 -6.43 -18.53 5.99
C LEU A 158 -6.48 -17.41 4.94
N GLY A 159 -7.64 -17.24 4.28
CA GLY A 159 -7.82 -16.24 3.21
C GLY A 159 -7.50 -14.82 3.64
N TRP A 160 -8.02 -14.34 4.78
CA TRP A 160 -7.77 -12.96 5.23
C TRP A 160 -6.31 -12.72 5.66
N ARG A 161 -5.62 -13.75 6.18
CA ARG A 161 -4.20 -13.66 6.55
C ARG A 161 -3.31 -13.55 5.33
N PHE A 162 -3.54 -14.37 4.31
CA PHE A 162 -2.82 -14.28 3.04
C PHE A 162 -3.14 -12.98 2.29
N MET A 163 -4.39 -12.49 2.34
CA MET A 163 -4.75 -11.19 1.76
C MET A 163 -3.97 -10.03 2.39
N LEU A 164 -3.80 -10.02 3.72
CA LEU A 164 -3.02 -8.98 4.41
C LEU A 164 -1.50 -9.20 4.24
N GLY A 165 -1.05 -10.45 4.24
CA GLY A 165 0.35 -10.83 4.08
C GLY A 165 0.91 -10.57 2.68
N ILE A 166 0.09 -10.68 1.63
CA ILE A 166 0.48 -10.32 0.26
C ILE A 166 0.89 -8.84 0.15
N GLY A 167 0.36 -7.97 1.01
CA GLY A 167 0.81 -6.58 1.10
C GLY A 167 2.29 -6.44 1.47
N ALA A 168 2.91 -7.44 2.10
CA ALA A 168 4.34 -7.44 2.39
C ALA A 168 5.21 -7.59 1.13
N LEU A 169 4.70 -8.21 0.06
CA LEU A 169 5.45 -8.39 -1.20
C LEU A 169 5.82 -7.07 -1.89
N PRO A 170 4.90 -6.13 -2.16
CA PRO A 170 5.26 -4.84 -2.75
C PRO A 170 6.17 -4.02 -1.82
N SER A 171 6.05 -4.19 -0.51
CA SER A 171 6.95 -3.57 0.46
C SER A 171 8.40 -4.01 0.29
N MET A 172 8.62 -5.33 0.14
CA MET A 172 9.95 -5.88 -0.15
C MET A 172 10.46 -5.39 -1.50
N ALA A 173 9.61 -5.35 -2.52
CA ALA A 173 9.97 -4.86 -3.85
C ALA A 173 10.45 -3.40 -3.81
N ILE A 174 9.79 -2.54 -3.01
CA ILE A 174 10.21 -1.16 -2.79
C ILE A 174 11.57 -1.12 -2.07
N GLY A 175 11.75 -1.94 -1.02
CA GLY A 175 13.03 -2.05 -0.31
C GLY A 175 14.21 -2.37 -1.24
N PHE A 176 14.04 -3.32 -2.16
CA PHE A 176 15.06 -3.64 -3.17
C PHE A 176 15.24 -2.55 -4.22
N SER A 177 14.15 -1.92 -4.67
CA SER A 177 14.18 -0.86 -5.69
C SER A 177 15.02 0.36 -5.25
N ILE A 178 15.07 0.64 -3.94
CA ILE A 178 15.81 1.79 -3.40
C ILE A 178 17.34 1.61 -3.46
N MET A 179 17.82 0.37 -3.56
CA MET A 179 19.25 0.11 -3.75
C MET A 179 19.77 0.72 -5.07
N ALA A 180 18.90 0.78 -6.10
CA ALA A 180 19.21 1.33 -7.40
C ALA A 180 18.85 2.82 -7.56
N MET A 181 18.14 3.42 -6.60
CA MET A 181 17.59 4.77 -6.73
C MET A 181 18.60 5.85 -6.26
N PRO A 182 18.90 6.88 -7.08
CA PRO A 182 19.75 7.99 -6.67
C PRO A 182 19.08 8.86 -5.60
N GLU A 183 19.87 9.58 -4.81
CA GLU A 183 19.35 10.56 -3.86
C GLU A 183 18.77 11.78 -4.58
N SER A 184 17.85 12.50 -3.94
CA SER A 184 17.27 13.70 -4.54
C SER A 184 18.37 14.76 -4.79
N PRO A 185 18.48 15.29 -6.03
CA PRO A 185 19.45 16.33 -6.34
C PRO A 185 19.20 17.63 -5.56
N ARG A 186 17.94 17.98 -5.26
CA ARG A 186 17.61 19.17 -4.46
C ARG A 186 18.05 19.01 -3.00
N TRP A 187 17.83 17.83 -2.42
CA TRP A 187 18.27 17.54 -1.05
C TRP A 187 19.80 17.55 -0.95
N LEU A 188 20.50 17.02 -1.96
CA LEU A 188 21.97 17.05 -2.02
C LEU A 188 22.53 18.48 -2.05
N VAL A 189 21.90 19.40 -2.81
CA VAL A 189 22.30 20.83 -2.80
C VAL A 189 22.01 21.50 -1.46
N MET A 190 20.86 21.21 -0.84
CA MET A 190 20.51 21.73 0.49
C MET A 190 21.46 21.24 1.60
N GLN A 191 22.10 20.07 1.41
CA GLN A 191 23.10 19.51 2.32
C GLN A 191 24.54 19.93 1.97
N GLY A 192 24.72 20.85 1.02
CA GLY A 192 26.04 21.34 0.60
C GLY A 192 26.84 20.37 -0.28
N ARG A 193 26.30 19.21 -0.68
CA ARG A 193 26.98 18.21 -1.52
C ARG A 193 26.75 18.46 -3.01
N LEU A 194 27.34 19.53 -3.53
CA LEU A 194 27.16 19.98 -4.92
C LEU A 194 27.68 18.98 -5.96
N GLY A 195 28.79 18.28 -5.67
CA GLY A 195 29.39 17.31 -6.59
C GLY A 195 28.48 16.10 -6.85
N ASP A 196 27.85 15.58 -5.80
CA ASP A 196 26.91 14.47 -5.89
C ASP A 196 25.58 14.90 -6.55
N ALA A 197 25.11 16.11 -6.25
CA ALA A 197 23.95 16.68 -6.93
C ALA A 197 24.19 16.78 -8.45
N LYS A 198 25.34 17.33 -8.87
CA LYS A 198 25.73 17.45 -10.29
C LYS A 198 25.76 16.07 -10.98
N ARG A 199 26.30 15.05 -10.30
CA ARG A 199 26.33 13.67 -10.82
C ARG A 199 24.94 13.05 -11.00
N VAL A 200 24.01 13.31 -10.09
CA VAL A 200 22.62 12.83 -10.21
C VAL A 200 21.87 13.60 -11.31
N LEU A 201 22.04 14.92 -11.38
CA LEU A 201 21.46 15.77 -12.41
C LEU A 201 21.91 15.36 -13.82
N PHE A 202 23.20 15.07 -14.02
CA PHE A 202 23.70 14.56 -15.29
C PHE A 202 23.16 13.17 -15.68
N LYS A 203 22.75 12.35 -14.71
CA LYS A 203 22.12 11.04 -14.98
C LYS A 203 20.62 11.12 -15.27
N THR A 204 19.98 12.23 -14.88
CA THR A 204 18.52 12.37 -14.89
C THR A 204 18.03 13.33 -15.97
N SER A 205 18.87 14.27 -16.43
CA SER A 205 18.56 15.20 -17.52
C SER A 205 19.01 14.65 -18.88
N ASP A 206 18.25 14.95 -19.93
CA ASP A 206 18.56 14.54 -21.32
C ASP A 206 19.75 15.31 -21.93
N SER A 207 20.03 16.53 -21.44
CA SER A 207 21.15 17.36 -21.89
C SER A 207 22.03 17.84 -20.72
N LYS A 208 23.34 17.97 -20.99
CA LYS A 208 24.29 18.58 -20.04
C LYS A 208 23.91 20.02 -19.70
N GLU A 209 23.43 20.78 -20.69
CA GLU A 209 23.00 22.18 -20.48
C GLU A 209 21.76 22.27 -19.59
N GLU A 210 20.82 21.32 -19.72
CA GLU A 210 19.63 21.26 -18.87
C GLU A 210 19.98 20.86 -17.43
N ALA A 211 20.96 19.97 -17.24
CA ALA A 211 21.49 19.62 -15.93
C ALA A 211 22.16 20.83 -15.24
N GLU A 212 22.92 21.63 -15.99
CA GLU A 212 23.60 22.82 -15.47
C GLU A 212 22.63 23.96 -15.15
N LEU A 213 21.62 24.21 -16.01
CA LEU A 213 20.52 25.14 -15.74
C LEU A 213 19.76 24.76 -14.47
N ARG A 214 19.40 23.48 -14.31
CA ARG A 214 18.75 23.03 -13.06
C ARG A 214 19.62 23.17 -11.84
N LEU A 215 20.92 22.90 -11.96
CA LEU A 215 21.85 23.10 -10.85
C LEU A 215 21.91 24.59 -10.47
N ALA A 216 21.92 25.50 -11.45
CA ALA A 216 21.90 26.95 -11.23
C ALA A 216 20.60 27.40 -10.55
N ASP A 217 19.43 26.94 -11.03
CA ASP A 217 18.13 27.25 -10.42
C ASP A 217 18.06 26.76 -8.96
N ILE A 218 18.58 25.55 -8.68
CA ILE A 218 18.59 24.98 -7.32
C ILE A 218 19.58 25.74 -6.42
N LYS A 219 20.76 26.14 -6.93
CA LYS A 219 21.73 26.96 -6.19
C LYS A 219 21.15 28.35 -5.86
N GLU A 220 20.47 28.98 -6.80
CA GLU A 220 19.79 30.26 -6.59
C GLU A 220 18.69 30.14 -5.52
N ALA A 221 17.85 29.10 -5.61
CA ALA A 221 16.83 28.82 -4.60
C ALA A 221 17.40 28.50 -3.21
N ALA A 222 18.63 28.00 -3.14
CA ALA A 222 19.35 27.73 -1.90
C ALA A 222 20.19 28.93 -1.39
N GLY A 223 20.28 30.03 -2.15
CA GLY A 223 21.09 31.19 -1.80
C GLY A 223 22.61 30.99 -1.93
N ILE A 224 23.05 29.97 -2.67
CA ILE A 224 24.47 29.64 -2.86
C ILE A 224 24.98 30.39 -4.12
N PRO A 225 26.14 31.09 -4.05
CA PRO A 225 26.67 31.81 -5.20
C PRO A 225 26.94 30.88 -6.39
N GLN A 226 26.50 31.30 -7.59
CA GLN A 226 26.55 30.49 -8.82
C GLN A 226 27.98 30.05 -9.22
N LEU A 227 29.01 30.78 -8.76
CA LEU A 227 30.43 30.55 -9.05
C LEU A 227 31.14 29.52 -8.15
N CYS A 228 30.51 28.97 -7.10
CA CYS A 228 31.15 27.91 -6.31
C CYS A 228 31.17 26.60 -7.13
N GLU A 229 32.36 26.24 -7.61
CA GLU A 229 32.70 24.92 -8.17
C GLU A 229 33.12 23.91 -7.09
N ASP A 230 33.15 24.31 -5.83
CA ASP A 230 33.49 23.41 -4.72
C ASP A 230 32.48 22.26 -4.62
N ASP A 231 32.99 21.03 -4.61
CA ASP A 231 32.17 19.81 -4.53
C ASP A 231 31.39 19.70 -3.21
N VAL A 232 31.84 20.43 -2.18
CA VAL A 232 31.23 20.50 -0.83
C VAL A 232 31.25 21.95 -0.35
N VAL A 233 30.08 22.50 -0.04
CA VAL A 233 29.92 23.81 0.61
C VAL A 233 29.58 23.55 2.08
N GLN A 234 30.44 24.01 3.00
CA GLN A 234 30.19 23.98 4.45
C GLN A 234 29.32 25.15 4.89
#